data_AF-A0A099NR80-F1
#
_entry.id   AF-A0A099NR80-F1
#
_cell.length_a   1.000
_cell.length_b   1.000
_cell.length_c   1.000
_cell.angle_alpha   90.00
_cell.angle_beta   90.00
_cell.angle_gamma   90.00
#
_symmetry.space_group_name_H-M   'P 1'
#
loop_
_entity.id
_entity.type
_entity.pdbx_description
1 polymer ?
#
loop_
_entity_poly.entity_id
_entity_poly.type
_entity_poly.pdbx_seq_one_letter_code
_entity_poly.pdbx_strand_id
1 'polypeptide(L)'
;MSPQKKHKLDDDRAAISSHLEHTAYIKRITNETKIQVAISLRGGDISLPSSILNKTYDRTPDAKSQTICIHTGIGFLDHMLHALAKHSGWSLIVECI
;
A
#
# COMPACT_ATOMS: atom_id res chain seq x y z
N MET A 1 -9.59 -44.55 -32.74
CA MET A 1 -9.64 -44.48 -31.26
C MET A 1 -8.61 -43.46 -30.82
N SER A 2 -9.03 -42.21 -30.69
CA SER A 2 -8.17 -41.09 -30.30
C SER A 2 -8.51 -40.70 -28.85
N PRO A 3 -7.51 -40.43 -28.00
CA PRO A 3 -7.74 -40.31 -26.56
C PRO A 3 -8.38 -38.95 -26.22
N GLN A 4 -9.53 -39.01 -25.55
CA GLN A 4 -10.16 -37.84 -24.94
C GLN A 4 -9.22 -37.23 -23.89
N LYS A 5 -8.73 -36.02 -24.17
CA LYS A 5 -8.01 -35.19 -23.21
C LYS A 5 -9.01 -34.74 -22.15
N LYS A 6 -9.02 -35.44 -21.01
CA LYS A 6 -9.78 -35.08 -19.82
C LYS A 6 -9.43 -33.64 -19.45
N HIS A 7 -10.41 -32.76 -19.55
CA HIS A 7 -10.35 -31.42 -18.98
C HIS A 7 -10.39 -31.60 -17.47
N LYS A 8 -9.22 -31.67 -16.85
CA LYS A 8 -9.07 -31.63 -15.40
C LYS A 8 -9.27 -30.15 -15.05
N LEU A 9 -10.40 -29.81 -14.44
CA LEU A 9 -10.50 -28.55 -13.70
C LEU A 9 -9.59 -28.74 -12.48
N ASP A 10 -8.34 -28.32 -12.65
CA ASP A 10 -7.34 -28.30 -11.60
C ASP A 10 -7.66 -27.15 -10.65
N ASP A 11 -8.23 -27.49 -9.49
CA ASP A 11 -7.83 -26.91 -8.20
C ASP A 11 -7.90 -25.37 -8.05
N ASP A 12 -9.07 -24.76 -8.23
CA ASP A 12 -9.42 -23.42 -7.69
C ASP A 12 -9.58 -23.43 -6.14
N ARG A 13 -8.73 -24.19 -5.45
CA ARG A 13 -8.73 -24.36 -3.98
C ARG A 13 -7.40 -24.01 -3.32
N ALA A 14 -6.48 -23.39 -4.05
CA ALA A 14 -5.19 -22.95 -3.53
C ALA A 14 -5.09 -21.41 -3.52
N ALA A 15 -5.69 -20.77 -2.50
CA ALA A 15 -5.19 -19.55 -1.81
C ALA A 15 -6.29 -18.83 -1.02
N ILE A 16 -6.98 -19.53 -0.12
CA ILE A 16 -7.61 -18.88 1.05
C ILE A 16 -6.65 -19.10 2.22
N SER A 17 -5.45 -18.54 2.13
CA SER A 17 -4.60 -18.32 3.31
C SER A 17 -4.83 -16.88 3.73
N SER A 18 -5.87 -16.72 4.55
CA SER A 18 -6.39 -15.46 5.06
C SER A 18 -5.43 -14.82 6.06
N HIS A 19 -4.30 -14.29 5.60
CA HIS A 19 -3.81 -13.07 6.21
C HIS A 19 -4.65 -11.95 5.59
N LEU A 20 -5.52 -11.31 6.38
CA LEU A 20 -6.04 -10.02 5.99
C LEU A 20 -4.80 -9.14 5.79
N GLU A 21 -4.50 -8.81 4.53
CA GLU A 21 -3.54 -7.77 4.21
C GLU A 21 -4.03 -6.54 4.95
N HIS A 22 -3.35 -6.15 6.04
CA HIS A 22 -3.75 -5.02 6.88
C HIS A 22 -3.34 -3.71 6.18
N THR A 23 -3.71 -3.64 4.91
CA THR A 23 -3.34 -2.61 3.97
C THR A 23 -4.60 -1.91 3.49
N ALA A 24 -4.55 -0.61 3.35
CA ALA A 24 -5.66 0.17 2.81
C ALA A 24 -5.14 1.27 1.90
N TYR A 25 -5.92 1.61 0.89
CA TYR A 25 -5.70 2.75 0.02
C TYR A 25 -6.96 3.61 -0.02
N ILE A 26 -6.79 4.92 0.21
CA ILE A 26 -7.86 5.91 0.20
C ILE A 26 -7.47 7.05 -0.71
N LYS A 27 -8.40 7.44 -1.59
CA LYS A 27 -8.30 8.63 -2.43
C LYS A 27 -9.48 9.54 -2.12
N ARG A 28 -9.21 10.77 -1.70
CA ARG A 28 -10.22 11.80 -1.45
C ARG A 28 -9.94 12.99 -2.36
N ILE A 29 -10.94 13.42 -3.10
CA ILE A 29 -10.86 14.55 -4.03
C ILE A 29 -12.00 15.50 -3.67
N THR A 30 -11.66 16.72 -3.25
CA THR A 30 -12.62 17.81 -3.06
C THR A 30 -12.15 19.05 -3.81
N ASN A 31 -12.90 20.15 -3.70
CA ASN A 31 -12.51 21.43 -4.30
C ASN A 31 -11.30 22.06 -3.57
N GLU A 32 -11.11 21.73 -2.30
CA GLU A 32 -10.08 22.30 -1.44
C GLU A 32 -8.78 21.48 -1.49
N THR A 33 -8.88 20.15 -1.52
CA THR A 33 -7.69 19.27 -1.41
C THR A 33 -7.88 17.98 -2.20
N LYS A 34 -6.76 17.43 -2.68
CA LYS A 34 -6.66 16.07 -3.22
C LYS A 34 -5.69 15.28 -2.36
N ILE A 35 -6.20 14.23 -1.74
CA ILE A 35 -5.46 13.43 -0.76
C ILE A 35 -5.42 11.98 -1.25
N GLN A 36 -4.24 11.38 -1.19
CA GLN A 36 -4.04 9.95 -1.36
C GLN A 36 -3.28 9.41 -0.17
N VAL A 37 -3.78 8.30 0.37
CA VAL A 37 -3.16 7.61 1.49
C VAL A 37 -3.07 6.13 1.15
N ALA A 38 -1.89 5.56 1.25
CA ALA A 38 -1.68 4.11 1.29
C ALA A 38 -1.06 3.77 2.64
N ILE A 39 -1.65 2.84 3.38
CA ILE A 39 -1.16 2.40 4.69
C ILE A 39 -1.08 0.88 4.76
N SER A 40 -0.03 0.37 5.41
CA SER A 40 0.12 -1.02 5.85
C SER A 40 0.41 -1.03 7.35
N LEU A 41 -0.45 -1.69 8.13
CA LEU A 41 -0.30 -1.77 9.59
C LEU A 41 0.78 -2.76 10.03
N ARG A 42 1.30 -3.58 9.11
CA ARG A 42 2.34 -4.59 9.40
C ARG A 42 3.72 -4.19 8.90
N GLY A 43 3.86 -2.98 8.35
CA GLY A 43 5.07 -2.56 7.66
C GLY A 43 5.18 -3.22 6.29
N GLY A 44 6.40 -3.40 5.81
CA GLY A 44 6.70 -4.03 4.53
C GLY A 44 6.48 -3.12 3.34
N ASP A 45 6.48 -3.71 2.15
CA ASP A 45 6.32 -2.98 0.90
C ASP A 45 4.91 -2.41 0.74
N ILE A 46 4.83 -1.16 0.30
CA ILE A 46 3.58 -0.50 -0.04
C ILE A 46 3.81 0.39 -1.25
N SER A 47 2.83 0.41 -2.17
CA SER A 47 2.90 1.27 -3.34
C SER A 47 1.58 1.97 -3.61
N LEU A 48 1.68 3.19 -4.13
CA LEU A 48 0.54 3.94 -4.63
C LEU A 48 0.25 3.52 -6.07
N PRO A 49 -1.03 3.31 -6.44
CA PRO A 49 -1.41 2.98 -7.82
C PRO A 49 -1.06 4.09 -8.83
N SER A 50 -1.18 5.35 -8.41
CA SER A 50 -0.85 6.53 -9.20
C SER A 50 -0.57 7.70 -8.27
N SER A 51 0.67 8.23 -8.27
CA SER A 51 1.04 9.41 -7.48
C SER A 51 0.39 10.68 -8.07
N ILE A 52 -0.19 11.52 -7.22
CA ILE A 52 -0.66 12.86 -7.60
C ILE A 52 0.48 13.89 -7.62
N LEU A 53 1.64 13.56 -7.04
CA LEU A 53 2.81 14.42 -6.95
C LEU A 53 3.88 14.12 -8.01
N ASN A 54 3.64 13.16 -8.91
CA ASN A 54 4.64 12.61 -9.84
C ASN A 54 5.92 12.15 -9.13
N LYS A 55 5.79 11.59 -7.92
CA LYS A 55 6.91 11.07 -7.14
C LYS A 55 6.96 9.55 -7.23
N THR A 56 8.19 9.04 -7.28
CA THR A 56 8.49 7.61 -7.14
C THR A 56 8.92 7.35 -5.70
N TYR A 57 8.39 6.30 -5.09
CA TYR A 57 8.73 5.87 -3.74
C TYR A 57 9.55 4.59 -3.82
N ASP A 58 10.73 4.60 -3.20
CA ASP A 58 11.60 3.43 -3.18
C ASP A 58 10.96 2.32 -2.36
N ARG A 59 10.89 1.12 -2.95
CA ARG A 59 10.38 -0.07 -2.29
C ARG A 59 11.48 -0.68 -1.45
N THR A 60 11.16 -0.99 -0.19
CA THR A 60 12.04 -1.75 0.68
C THR A 60 11.58 -3.22 0.68
N PRO A 61 12.38 -4.17 0.14
CA PRO A 61 11.94 -5.55 -0.10
C PRO A 61 11.84 -6.40 1.17
N ASP A 62 12.23 -5.85 2.33
CA ASP A 62 12.20 -6.58 3.60
C ASP A 62 10.84 -6.42 4.30
N ALA A 63 10.24 -7.53 4.74
CA ALA A 63 8.94 -7.55 5.40
C ALA A 63 8.90 -6.75 6.72
N LYS A 64 10.06 -6.50 7.35
CA LYS A 64 10.17 -5.68 8.58
C LYS A 64 10.54 -4.22 8.31
N SER A 65 10.91 -3.89 7.08
CA SER A 65 11.25 -2.52 6.70
C SER A 65 9.99 -1.66 6.59
N GLN A 66 10.12 -0.35 6.84
CA GLN A 66 9.02 0.60 6.80
C GLN A 66 9.26 1.59 5.68
N THR A 67 8.33 1.68 4.73
CA THR A 67 8.30 2.74 3.73
C THR A 67 7.42 3.87 4.26
N ILE A 68 8.03 4.99 4.67
CA ILE A 68 7.31 6.14 5.22
C ILE A 68 7.58 7.36 4.35
N CYS A 69 6.57 7.86 3.64
CA CYS A 69 6.67 8.98 2.73
C CYS A 69 5.48 9.90 2.91
N ILE A 70 5.69 11.04 3.59
CA ILE A 70 4.62 11.97 3.94
C ILE A 70 4.87 13.29 3.23
N HIS A 71 3.88 13.73 2.45
CA HIS A 71 3.91 14.99 1.71
C HIS A 71 2.56 15.69 1.85
N THR A 72 2.40 16.46 2.91
CA THR A 72 1.17 17.24 3.15
C THR A 72 1.30 18.71 2.72
N GLY A 73 2.52 19.19 2.47
CA GLY A 73 2.81 20.61 2.24
C GLY A 73 3.02 21.41 3.54
N ILE A 74 2.84 20.78 4.70
CA ILE A 74 3.05 21.39 6.02
C ILE A 74 4.14 20.60 6.76
N GLY A 75 5.35 21.16 6.83
CA GLY A 75 6.51 20.44 7.38
C GLY A 75 6.34 19.93 8.81
N PHE A 76 5.66 20.69 9.68
CA PHE A 76 5.36 20.23 11.04
C PHE A 76 4.44 18.99 11.05
N LEU A 77 3.40 18.98 10.20
CA LEU A 77 2.48 17.86 10.09
C LEU A 77 3.18 16.63 9.52
N ASP A 78 4.04 16.82 8.51
CA ASP A 78 4.86 15.75 7.93
C ASP A 78 5.73 15.07 9.00
N HIS A 79 6.37 15.86 9.88
CA HIS A 79 7.13 15.33 11.01
C HIS A 79 6.27 14.53 12.00
N MET A 80 5.09 15.04 12.36
CA MET A 80 4.21 14.35 13.31
C MET A 80 3.69 13.02 12.76
N LEU A 81 3.26 12.99 11.51
CA LEU A 81 2.78 11.78 10.85
C LEU A 81 3.92 10.78 10.59
N HIS A 82 5.12 11.27 10.27
CA HIS A 82 6.29 10.42 10.14
C HIS A 82 6.61 9.73 11.47
N ALA A 83 6.67 10.48 12.57
CA ALA A 83 6.92 9.92 13.89
C ALA A 83 5.86 8.89 14.28
N LEU A 84 4.58 9.19 14.04
CA LEU A 84 3.47 8.26 14.25
C LEU A 84 3.70 6.94 13.50
N ALA A 85 3.89 6.98 12.18
CA ALA A 85 4.10 5.78 11.38
C ALA A 85 5.36 5.00 11.82
N LYS A 86 6.44 5.72 12.15
CA LYS A 86 7.70 5.12 12.58
C LYS A 86 7.52 4.31 13.87
N HIS A 87 6.89 4.90 14.88
CA HIS A 87 6.69 4.26 16.18
C HIS A 87 5.58 3.20 16.17
N SER A 88 4.61 3.30 15.25
CA SER A 88 3.56 2.30 15.10
C SER A 88 3.98 1.08 14.26
N GLY A 89 5.17 1.08 13.65
CA GLY A 89 5.62 -0.04 12.81
C GLY A 89 4.96 -0.08 11.43
N TRP A 90 4.41 1.04 10.95
CA TRP A 90 3.64 1.09 9.71
C TRP A 90 4.50 1.45 8.50
N SER A 91 4.03 1.03 7.33
CA SER A 91 4.42 1.66 6.06
C SER A 91 3.29 2.58 5.64
N LEU A 92 3.59 3.86 5.41
CA LEU A 92 2.61 4.91 5.20
C LEU A 92 3.10 5.86 4.11
N ILE A 93 2.30 5.98 3.05
CA ILE A 93 2.49 7.00 2.02
C ILE A 93 1.29 7.95 2.07
N VAL A 94 1.56 9.25 2.21
CA VAL A 94 0.55 10.31 2.20
C VAL A 94 0.96 11.36 1.19
N GLU A 95 0.05 11.67 0.28
CA GLU A 95 0.17 12.79 -0.65
C GLU A 95 -1.03 13.70 -0.48
N CYS A 96 -0.79 15.01 -0.38
CA CYS A 96 -1.82 16.04 -0.35
C CYS A 96 -1.38 17.21 -1.23
N ILE A 97 -2.31 17.70 -2.05
CA ILE A 97 -2.22 18.99 -2.77
C ILE A 97 -3.50 19.77 -2.65
#